data_AF-A0A955MSN4-F1
#
_entry.id   AF-A0A955MSN4-F1
#
_cell.length_a   1.000
_cell.length_b   1.000
_cell.length_c   1.000
_cell.angle_alpha   90.00
_cell.angle_beta   90.00
_cell.angle_gamma   90.00
#
_symmetry.space_group_name_H-M   'P 1'
#
loop_
_entity.id
_entity.type
_entity.pdbx_description
1 polymer ?
#
loop_
_entity_poly.entity_id
_entity_poly.type
_entity_poly.pdbx_seq_one_letter_code
_entity_poly.pdbx_strand_id
1 'polypeptide(L)'
;LREERDLAMEKLRDQYATKSSRIEDRIQSAQARVAKEESQYQNQRLQTAISFGSTLMGALFGRKLTSRTNIGKAATAIRGIGRTADQRGDIERAEEKVETLQADLRELEQQLQTELLEIRREFEESELEYDTQEIRTKKTDLTIDRYCLVWAPWAGSAGGADRPVY
;
A
#
# COMPACT_ATOMS: atom_id res chain seq x y z
N LEU A 1 -19.74 -23.80 6.19
CA LEU A 1 -19.98 -22.51 5.52
C LEU A 1 -19.31 -21.32 6.22
N ARG A 2 -19.78 -20.82 7.38
CA ARG A 2 -19.09 -19.69 8.08
C ARG A 2 -17.66 -20.04 8.52
N GLU A 3 -17.47 -21.20 9.13
CA GLU A 3 -16.14 -21.66 9.56
C GLU A 3 -15.17 -21.86 8.39
N GLU A 4 -15.64 -22.34 7.24
CA GLU A 4 -14.81 -22.52 6.04
C GLU A 4 -14.40 -21.20 5.40
N ARG A 5 -15.30 -20.20 5.42
CA ARG A 5 -15.01 -18.83 4.99
C ARG A 5 -13.92 -18.21 5.85
N ASP A 6 -14.06 -18.33 7.17
CA ASP A 6 -13.10 -17.77 8.13
C ASP A 6 -11.72 -18.43 7.98
N LEU A 7 -11.68 -19.76 7.82
CA LEU A 7 -10.45 -20.51 7.54
C LEU A 7 -9.79 -20.11 6.21
N ALA A 8 -10.57 -19.87 5.16
CA ALA A 8 -10.05 -19.43 3.86
C ALA A 8 -9.44 -18.01 3.94
N MET A 9 -10.14 -17.09 4.62
CA MET A 9 -9.64 -15.73 4.85
C MET A 9 -8.39 -15.70 5.74
N GLU A 10 -8.33 -16.54 6.79
CA GLU A 10 -7.19 -16.62 7.70
C GLU A 10 -5.95 -17.19 6.99
N LYS A 11 -6.10 -18.28 6.21
CA LYS A 11 -5.00 -18.81 5.39
C LYS A 11 -4.45 -17.78 4.42
N LEU A 12 -5.32 -16.99 3.79
CA LEU A 12 -4.89 -15.94 2.88
C LEU A 12 -4.09 -14.86 3.62
N ARG A 13 -4.60 -14.41 4.77
CA ARG A 13 -3.89 -13.44 5.63
C ARG A 13 -2.53 -13.94 6.06
N ASP A 14 -2.39 -15.19 6.47
CA ASP A 14 -1.10 -15.76 6.91
C ASP A 14 -0.07 -15.82 5.77
N GLN A 15 -0.51 -16.20 4.57
CA GLN A 15 0.35 -16.22 3.39
C GLN A 15 0.85 -14.82 3.04
N TYR A 16 -0.04 -13.82 3.05
CA TYR A 16 0.33 -12.45 2.76
C TYR A 16 1.13 -11.79 3.89
N ALA A 17 0.84 -12.09 5.15
CA ALA A 17 1.64 -11.63 6.29
C ALA A 17 3.11 -12.09 6.17
N THR A 18 3.32 -13.35 5.76
CA THR A 18 4.66 -13.89 5.51
C THR A 18 5.37 -13.20 4.34
N LYS A 19 4.62 -12.78 3.31
CA LYS A 19 5.18 -12.05 2.17
C LYS A 19 5.49 -10.59 2.53
N SER A 20 4.58 -9.90 3.21
CA SER A 20 4.77 -8.53 3.69
C SER A 20 5.96 -8.42 4.63
N SER A 21 6.09 -9.34 5.60
CA SER A 21 7.20 -9.30 6.56
C SER A 21 8.56 -9.39 5.86
N ARG A 22 8.67 -10.19 4.80
CA ARG A 22 9.90 -10.30 3.99
C ARG A 22 10.23 -9.01 3.25
N ILE A 23 9.22 -8.27 2.79
CA ILE A 23 9.42 -6.99 2.11
C ILE A 23 9.79 -5.91 3.14
N GLU A 24 9.11 -5.89 4.29
CA GLU A 24 9.41 -5.00 5.41
C GLU A 24 10.85 -5.18 5.93
N ASP A 25 11.30 -6.41 6.13
CA ASP A 25 12.68 -6.72 6.51
C ASP A 25 13.70 -6.18 5.49
N ARG A 26 13.36 -6.26 4.19
CA ARG A 26 14.19 -5.71 3.11
C ARG A 26 14.19 -4.18 3.12
N ILE A 27 13.04 -3.54 3.39
CA ILE A 27 12.93 -2.08 3.54
C ILE A 27 13.80 -1.62 4.70
N GLN A 28 13.70 -2.25 5.87
CA GLN A 28 14.52 -1.90 7.04
C GLN A 28 16.01 -2.04 6.74
N SER A 29 16.40 -3.13 6.07
CA SER A 29 17.79 -3.36 5.67
C SER A 29 18.29 -2.31 4.65
N ALA A 30 17.45 -1.92 3.69
CA ALA A 30 17.77 -0.91 2.70
C ALA A 30 17.90 0.49 3.34
N GLN A 31 16.98 0.86 4.23
CA GLN A 31 17.04 2.12 4.99
C GLN A 31 18.29 2.19 5.88
N ALA A 32 18.65 1.09 6.56
CA ALA A 32 19.87 1.02 7.35
C ALA A 32 21.14 1.24 6.49
N ARG A 33 21.11 0.79 5.23
CA ARG A 33 22.19 1.02 4.27
C ARG A 33 22.28 2.48 3.83
N VAL A 34 21.15 3.12 3.51
CA VAL A 34 21.08 4.56 3.19
C VAL A 34 21.68 5.38 4.33
N ALA A 35 21.21 5.16 5.56
CA ALA A 35 21.71 5.88 6.74
C ALA A 35 23.22 5.69 6.95
N LYS A 36 23.75 4.48 6.68
CA LYS A 36 25.19 4.22 6.76
C LYS A 36 25.96 4.99 5.70
N GLU A 37 25.51 4.99 4.45
CA GLU A 37 26.17 5.71 3.35
C GLU A 37 26.13 7.23 3.55
N GLU A 38 25.01 7.78 4.04
CA GLU A 38 24.92 9.19 4.45
C GLU A 38 25.90 9.54 5.58
N SER A 39 25.99 8.70 6.61
CA SER A 39 26.91 8.94 7.74
C SER A 39 28.38 8.92 7.30
N GLN A 40 28.75 8.05 6.35
CA GLN A 40 30.09 7.99 5.79
C GLN A 40 30.40 9.23 4.95
N TYR A 41 29.43 9.72 4.18
CA TYR A 41 29.56 10.96 3.41
C TYR A 41 29.78 12.18 4.33
N GLN A 42 29.06 12.28 5.45
CA GLN A 42 29.27 13.36 6.42
C GLN A 42 30.65 13.30 7.11
N ASN A 43 31.07 12.10 7.54
CA ASN A 43 32.38 11.90 8.18
C ASN A 43 33.55 12.18 7.24
N GLN A 44 33.40 11.91 5.94
CA GLN A 44 34.44 12.17 4.94
C GLN A 44 34.62 13.67 4.65
N ARG A 45 33.57 14.50 4.82
CA ARG A 45 33.71 15.98 4.78
C ARG A 45 34.53 16.51 5.96
N LEU A 46 34.37 15.95 7.16
CA LEU A 46 35.13 16.37 8.35
C LEU A 46 36.63 16.07 8.22
N GLN A 47 37.02 14.96 7.56
CA GLN A 47 38.44 14.63 7.33
C GLN A 47 39.08 15.44 6.19
N THR A 48 38.30 16.09 5.34
CA THR A 48 38.80 16.88 4.19
C THR A 48 39.08 18.35 4.55
N ALA A 49 38.68 18.82 5.74
CA ALA A 49 38.80 20.22 6.16
C ALA A 49 40.15 20.62 6.79
N ILE A 50 41.15 19.73 6.90
CA ILE A 50 42.39 20.00 7.68
C ILE A 50 43.61 20.42 6.84
N SER A 51 43.55 20.44 5.51
CA SER A 51 44.76 20.68 4.69
C SER A 51 44.65 21.82 3.67
N PHE A 52 44.21 23.00 4.12
CA PHE A 52 44.31 24.25 3.34
C PHE A 52 45.07 25.38 4.06
N GLY A 53 45.84 25.06 5.13
CA GLY A 53 46.32 26.07 6.08
C GLY A 53 47.83 26.21 6.31
N SER A 54 48.75 25.67 5.48
CA SER A 54 50.19 25.83 5.78
C SER A 54 51.15 26.13 4.61
N THR A 55 50.67 26.31 3.38
CA THR A 55 51.58 26.47 2.22
C THR A 55 51.88 27.94 1.85
N LEU A 56 51.25 28.93 2.50
CA LEU A 56 51.50 30.35 2.18
C LEU A 56 52.15 31.16 3.31
N MET A 57 52.64 30.53 4.38
CA MET A 57 53.24 31.24 5.52
C MET A 57 54.65 30.72 5.87
N GLY A 58 55.46 30.40 4.84
CA GLY A 58 56.85 29.95 5.03
C GLY A 58 57.87 30.56 4.06
N ALA A 59 57.45 31.39 3.12
CA ALA A 59 58.33 31.87 2.03
C ALA A 59 59.08 33.19 2.33
N LEU A 60 58.91 33.81 3.50
CA LEU A 60 59.56 35.09 3.81
C LEU A 60 60.47 35.10 5.04
N PHE A 61 60.66 33.96 5.72
CA PHE A 61 61.63 33.86 6.82
C PHE A 61 62.51 32.61 6.66
N GLY A 62 63.80 32.81 6.42
CA GLY A 62 64.80 31.85 6.90
C GLY A 62 65.54 31.04 5.83
N ARG A 63 66.43 31.73 5.12
CA ARG A 63 67.80 31.32 4.79
C ARG A 63 68.27 29.94 5.34
N LYS A 64 68.79 29.13 4.40
CA LYS A 64 69.61 27.89 4.56
C LYS A 64 68.86 26.61 4.94
N LEU A 65 68.78 25.68 3.98
CA LEU A 65 69.52 24.41 4.07
C LEU A 65 69.50 23.71 2.70
N THR A 66 70.64 23.82 2.03
CA THR A 66 71.13 22.84 1.08
C THR A 66 71.09 21.45 1.70
N SER A 67 70.22 20.57 1.20
CA SER A 67 70.47 19.14 1.18
C SER A 67 69.69 18.51 0.03
N ARG A 68 70.45 18.14 -1.01
CA ARG A 68 70.03 17.16 -2.00
C ARG A 68 69.69 15.87 -1.24
N THR A 69 68.42 15.47 -1.18
CA THR A 69 67.91 14.08 -1.15
C THR A 69 66.43 14.15 -0.75
N ASN A 70 65.55 13.44 -1.48
CA ASN A 70 64.08 13.33 -1.33
C ASN A 70 63.21 14.18 -2.29
N ILE A 71 63.55 14.13 -3.59
CA ILE A 71 62.53 14.18 -4.65
C ILE A 71 61.88 12.79 -4.68
N GLY A 72 60.67 12.66 -4.15
CA GLY A 72 59.96 11.38 -4.20
C GLY A 72 58.72 11.22 -3.32
N LYS A 73 57.94 12.26 -3.02
CA LYS A 73 56.63 12.12 -2.34
C LYS A 73 55.63 13.22 -2.76
N ALA A 74 55.38 13.38 -4.06
CA ALA A 74 54.44 14.39 -4.57
C ALA A 74 53.40 13.84 -5.58
N ALA A 75 52.89 12.62 -5.38
CA ALA A 75 52.00 11.98 -6.35
C ALA A 75 50.71 11.37 -5.75
N THR A 76 50.15 11.91 -4.67
CA THR A 76 48.95 11.30 -4.04
C THR A 76 47.86 12.30 -3.64
N ALA A 77 47.58 13.29 -4.48
CA ALA A 77 46.49 14.25 -4.23
C ALA A 77 45.43 14.37 -5.35
N ILE A 78 45.45 13.51 -6.39
CA ILE A 78 44.55 13.69 -7.56
C ILE A 78 43.40 12.66 -7.64
N ARG A 79 43.35 11.60 -6.82
CA ARG A 79 42.25 10.61 -6.88
C ARG A 79 40.98 10.96 -6.08
N GLY A 80 40.90 12.13 -5.45
CA GLY A 80 39.81 12.47 -4.53
C GLY A 80 38.52 13.00 -5.18
N ILE A 81 38.58 13.48 -6.43
CA ILE A 81 37.48 14.28 -7.01
C ILE A 81 36.35 13.42 -7.63
N GLY A 82 36.65 12.20 -8.10
CA GLY A 82 35.61 11.29 -8.61
C GLY A 82 34.76 10.65 -7.50
N ARG A 83 35.39 10.36 -6.35
CA ARG A 83 34.79 9.56 -5.27
C ARG A 83 33.58 10.24 -4.61
N THR A 84 33.54 11.57 -4.60
CA THR A 84 32.42 12.32 -4.01
C THR A 84 31.19 12.41 -4.90
N ALA A 85 31.34 12.31 -6.23
CA ALA A 85 30.22 12.21 -7.16
C ALA A 85 29.63 10.79 -7.14
N ASP A 86 30.51 9.78 -7.12
CA ASP A 86 30.12 8.37 -7.02
C ASP A 86 29.31 8.10 -5.74
N GLN A 87 29.74 8.65 -4.59
CA GLN A 87 29.06 8.50 -3.29
C GLN A 87 27.66 9.12 -3.25
N ARG A 88 27.40 10.23 -3.97
CA ARG A 88 26.05 10.80 -4.05
C ARG A 88 25.13 9.93 -4.89
N GLY A 89 25.63 9.40 -6.00
CA GLY A 89 24.87 8.47 -6.83
C GLY A 89 24.60 7.12 -6.14
N ASP A 90 25.48 6.69 -5.22
CA ASP A 90 25.23 5.51 -4.38
C ASP A 90 24.04 5.73 -3.44
N ILE A 91 23.96 6.89 -2.77
CA ILE A 91 22.85 7.26 -1.88
C ILE A 91 21.53 7.33 -2.67
N GLU A 92 21.51 8.01 -3.81
CA GLU A 92 20.33 8.15 -4.65
C GLU A 92 19.78 6.79 -5.12
N ARG A 93 20.66 5.87 -5.56
CA ARG A 93 20.26 4.49 -5.90
C ARG A 93 19.74 3.70 -4.71
N ALA A 94 20.30 3.93 -3.52
CA ALA A 94 19.85 3.26 -2.30
C ALA A 94 18.46 3.77 -1.87
N GLU A 95 18.17 5.06 -2.04
CA GLU A 95 16.85 5.66 -1.82
C GLU A 95 15.81 5.14 -2.82
N GLU A 96 16.14 5.10 -4.12
CA GLU A 96 15.28 4.52 -5.16
C GLU A 96 14.93 3.05 -4.85
N LYS A 97 15.88 2.30 -4.29
CA LYS A 97 15.64 0.93 -3.84
C LYS A 97 14.67 0.83 -2.66
N VAL A 98 14.67 1.80 -1.75
CA VAL A 98 13.68 1.85 -0.65
C VAL A 98 12.31 2.18 -1.22
N GLU A 99 12.22 3.14 -2.13
CA GLU A 99 10.95 3.55 -2.74
C GLU A 99 10.29 2.41 -3.54
N THR A 100 11.08 1.69 -4.35
CA THR A 100 10.61 0.51 -5.08
C THR A 100 10.08 -0.58 -4.15
N LEU A 101 10.81 -0.92 -3.07
CA LEU A 101 10.33 -1.91 -2.09
C LEU A 101 9.05 -1.45 -1.37
N GLN A 102 8.90 -0.16 -1.11
CA GLN A 102 7.66 0.39 -0.55
C GLN A 102 6.50 0.34 -1.55
N ALA A 103 6.76 0.51 -2.84
CA ALA A 103 5.76 0.33 -3.89
C ALA A 103 5.31 -1.14 -3.96
N ASP A 104 6.26 -2.09 -3.93
CA ASP A 104 5.98 -3.53 -3.90
C ASP A 104 5.10 -3.91 -2.70
N LEU A 105 5.37 -3.34 -1.52
CA LEU A 105 4.56 -3.58 -0.32
C LEU A 105 3.11 -3.09 -0.51
N ARG A 106 2.92 -1.89 -1.04
CA ARG A 106 1.58 -1.33 -1.31
C ARG A 106 0.81 -2.15 -2.34
N GLU A 107 1.48 -2.61 -3.39
CA GLU A 107 0.86 -3.47 -4.40
C GLU A 107 0.40 -4.80 -3.76
N LEU A 108 1.25 -5.41 -2.93
CA LEU A 108 0.93 -6.65 -2.23
C LEU A 108 -0.27 -6.49 -1.27
N GLU A 109 -0.37 -5.35 -0.57
CA GLU A 109 -1.53 -5.01 0.27
C GLU A 109 -2.81 -4.85 -0.55
N GLN A 110 -2.74 -4.22 -1.73
CA GLN A 110 -3.89 -4.09 -2.63
C GLN A 110 -4.36 -5.44 -3.17
N GLN A 111 -3.42 -6.33 -3.52
CA GLN A 111 -3.73 -7.70 -3.94
C GLN A 111 -4.47 -8.47 -2.84
N LEU A 112 -3.98 -8.39 -1.59
CA LEU A 112 -4.64 -9.01 -0.44
C LEU A 112 -6.09 -8.50 -0.26
N GLN A 113 -6.29 -7.18 -0.35
CA GLN A 113 -7.63 -6.60 -0.22
C GLN A 113 -8.57 -7.09 -1.32
N THR A 114 -8.07 -7.19 -2.55
CA THR A 114 -8.84 -7.65 -3.70
C THR A 114 -9.26 -9.11 -3.53
N GLU A 115 -8.32 -9.99 -3.20
CA GLU A 115 -8.59 -11.41 -3.00
C GLU A 115 -9.54 -11.67 -1.80
N LEU A 116 -9.42 -10.90 -0.71
CA LEU A 116 -10.37 -10.98 0.40
C LEU A 116 -11.79 -10.59 -0.01
N LEU A 117 -11.94 -9.61 -0.91
CA LEU A 117 -13.25 -9.21 -1.44
C LEU A 117 -13.82 -10.28 -2.38
N GLU A 118 -12.99 -10.91 -3.20
CA GLU A 118 -13.40 -12.01 -4.08
C GLU A 118 -13.92 -13.21 -3.28
N ILE A 119 -13.17 -13.64 -2.25
CA ILE A 119 -13.60 -14.68 -1.33
C ILE A 119 -14.93 -14.28 -0.69
N ARG A 120 -15.06 -13.06 -0.17
CA ARG A 120 -16.32 -12.60 0.42
C ARG A 120 -17.49 -12.72 -0.55
N ARG A 121 -17.31 -12.28 -1.80
CA ARG A 121 -18.35 -12.32 -2.84
C ARG A 121 -18.77 -13.76 -3.17
N GLU A 122 -17.81 -14.66 -3.33
CA GLU A 122 -18.08 -16.08 -3.62
C GLU A 122 -18.94 -16.73 -2.52
N PHE A 123 -18.65 -16.42 -1.25
CA PHE A 123 -19.43 -16.92 -0.13
C PHE A 123 -20.78 -16.22 0.06
N GLU A 124 -20.92 -14.93 -0.32
CA GLU A 124 -22.21 -14.22 -0.31
C GLU A 124 -23.15 -14.73 -1.42
N GLU A 125 -22.64 -14.98 -2.64
CA GLU A 125 -23.42 -15.60 -3.72
C GLU A 125 -23.91 -17.01 -3.35
N SER A 126 -23.09 -17.76 -2.60
CA SER A 126 -23.43 -19.08 -2.08
C SER A 126 -24.47 -19.04 -0.93
N GLU A 127 -24.61 -17.91 -0.23
CA GLU A 127 -25.56 -17.75 0.89
C GLU A 127 -26.98 -17.42 0.40
N LEU A 128 -27.18 -17.22 -0.91
CA LEU A 128 -28.44 -16.78 -1.54
C LEU A 128 -29.27 -17.94 -2.17
N GLU A 129 -29.13 -19.18 -1.71
CA GLU A 129 -30.13 -20.20 -2.01
C GLU A 129 -31.40 -19.95 -1.18
N TYR A 130 -32.32 -19.14 -1.74
CA TYR A 130 -33.62 -18.88 -1.14
C TYR A 130 -34.56 -20.08 -1.35
N ASP A 131 -34.91 -20.78 -0.28
CA ASP A 131 -36.01 -21.74 -0.31
C ASP A 131 -37.35 -20.98 -0.31
N THR A 132 -38.10 -21.06 -1.41
CA THR A 132 -39.39 -20.40 -1.53
C THR A 132 -40.46 -21.28 -0.93
N GLN A 133 -40.83 -21.01 0.32
CA GLN A 133 -41.91 -21.72 0.99
C GLN A 133 -43.27 -21.06 0.70
N GLU A 134 -44.16 -21.80 0.03
CA GLU A 134 -45.54 -21.36 -0.20
C GLU A 134 -46.35 -21.49 1.10
N ILE A 135 -46.62 -20.36 1.77
CA ILE A 135 -47.50 -20.31 2.94
C ILE A 135 -48.95 -20.30 2.46
N ARG A 136 -49.64 -21.44 2.55
CA ARG A 136 -51.08 -21.51 2.28
C ARG A 136 -51.86 -20.76 3.35
N THR A 137 -52.60 -19.74 2.95
CA THR A 137 -53.58 -19.10 3.83
C THR A 137 -54.73 -20.07 4.11
N LYS A 138 -55.03 -20.31 5.39
CA LYS A 138 -56.17 -21.15 5.79
C LYS A 138 -57.41 -20.29 5.87
N LYS A 139 -58.55 -20.80 5.39
CA LYS A 139 -59.85 -20.14 5.53
C LYS A 139 -60.19 -19.84 7.01
N THR A 140 -59.68 -20.66 7.93
CA THR A 140 -59.84 -20.49 9.38
C THR A 140 -59.14 -19.24 9.93
N ASP A 141 -58.10 -18.74 9.25
CA ASP A 141 -57.32 -17.57 9.69
C ASP A 141 -57.93 -16.24 9.16
N LEU A 142 -59.03 -16.32 8.40
CA LEU A 142 -59.77 -15.15 7.92
C LEU A 142 -60.74 -14.67 9.00
N THR A 143 -60.45 -13.52 9.61
CA THR A 143 -61.40 -12.80 10.45
C THR A 143 -62.16 -11.80 9.57
N ILE A 144 -63.46 -12.01 9.39
CA ILE A 144 -64.33 -11.07 8.66
C ILE A 144 -64.97 -10.14 9.69
N ASP A 145 -64.38 -8.96 9.87
CA ASP A 145 -64.85 -7.99 10.87
C ASP A 145 -66.20 -7.37 10.51
N ARG A 146 -66.48 -7.21 9.21
CA ARG A 146 -67.73 -6.64 8.70
C ARG A 146 -68.13 -7.30 7.40
N TYR A 147 -69.38 -7.69 7.32
CA TYR A 147 -70.05 -7.98 6.05
C TYR A 147 -71.23 -7.01 5.93
N CYS A 148 -71.49 -6.53 4.72
CA CYS A 148 -72.65 -5.71 4.44
C CYS A 148 -73.37 -6.26 3.20
N LEU A 149 -74.70 -6.28 3.26
CA LEU A 149 -75.53 -6.58 2.11
C LEU A 149 -75.77 -5.27 1.37
N VAL A 150 -75.22 -5.16 0.17
CA VAL A 150 -75.46 -4.01 -0.71
C VAL A 150 -76.53 -4.38 -1.71
N TRP A 151 -77.64 -3.65 -1.70
CA TRP A 151 -78.63 -3.74 -2.76
C TRP A 151 -78.38 -2.62 -3.76
N ALA A 152 -78.06 -3.00 -5.00
CA ALA A 152 -77.88 -2.08 -6.11
C ALA A 152 -79.08 -2.24 -7.06
N PRO A 153 -80.04 -1.31 -7.06
CA PRO A 153 -81.13 -1.35 -8.03
C PRO A 153 -80.61 -1.01 -9.44
N TRP A 154 -80.98 -1.84 -10.41
CA TRP A 154 -80.73 -1.62 -11.84
C TRP A 154 -82.06 -1.32 -12.56
N ALA A 155 -82.05 -0.33 -13.45
CA ALA A 155 -83.17 -0.03 -14.33
C ALA A 155 -82.83 -0.50 -15.75
N GLY A 156 -83.61 -1.45 -16.26
CA GLY A 156 -83.51 -1.89 -17.66
C GLY A 156 -84.11 -0.82 -18.59
N SER A 157 -83.32 -0.31 -19.52
CA SER A 157 -83.81 0.53 -20.62
C SER A 157 -84.00 -0.33 -21.87
N ALA A 158 -85.12 -0.21 -22.56
CA ALA A 158 -85.53 -1.07 -23.69
C ALA A 158 -84.68 -0.92 -24.98
N GLY A 159 -83.42 -0.47 -24.88
CA GLY A 159 -82.52 -0.32 -26.03
C GLY A 159 -81.09 0.11 -25.72
N GLY A 160 -80.60 -0.01 -24.48
CA GLY A 160 -79.23 0.39 -24.14
C GLY A 160 -78.79 -0.02 -22.74
N ALA A 161 -77.47 -0.18 -22.56
CA ALA A 161 -76.80 -0.81 -21.42
C ALA A 161 -77.39 -0.44 -20.06
N ASP A 162 -77.62 -1.46 -19.22
CA ASP A 162 -78.12 -1.32 -17.86
C ASP A 162 -77.22 -0.38 -17.05
N ARG A 163 -77.83 0.66 -16.46
CA ARG A 163 -77.13 1.61 -15.59
C ARG A 163 -77.69 1.49 -14.17
N PRO A 164 -76.82 1.54 -13.15
CA PRO A 164 -77.28 1.51 -11.77
C PRO A 164 -78.02 2.81 -11.43
N VAL A 165 -79.06 2.72 -10.59
CA VAL A 165 -80.00 3.84 -10.30
C VAL A 165 -79.49 4.72 -9.13
N TYR A 166 -78.18 5.00 -9.05
CA TYR A 166 -77.60 5.87 -8.03
C TYR A 166 -77.00 7.15 -8.61
#